data_AF-A0A2N2S7D7-F1
#
_entry.id   AF-A0A2N2S7D7-F1
#
_cell.length_a   1.000
_cell.length_b   1.000
_cell.length_c   1.000
_cell.angle_alpha   90.00
_cell.angle_beta   90.00
_cell.angle_gamma   90.00
#
_symmetry.space_group_name_H-M   'P 1'
#
loop_
_entity.id
_entity.type
_entity.pdbx_description
1 polymer ?
#
loop_
_entity_poly.entity_id
_entity_poly.type
_entity_poly.pdbx_seq_one_letter_code
_entity_poly.pdbx_strand_id
1 'polypeptide(L)' 'DMGGLKLLEKDFAWCTDLLKKLADEMCNKRIVSMLEGGYVMTSLARSVGAHLRVLADL' A
#
# COMPACT_ATOMS: atom_id res chain seq x y z
N ASP A 1 1.44 8.75 -18.22
CA ASP A 1 0.96 8.55 -16.84
C ASP A 1 -0.42 9.15 -16.69
N MET A 2 -1.41 8.36 -16.23
CA MET A 2 -2.79 8.83 -16.06
C MET A 2 -3.04 9.63 -14.76
N GLY A 3 -2.12 9.59 -13.79
CA GLY A 3 -2.36 10.13 -12.45
C GLY A 3 -1.73 11.50 -12.13
N GLY A 4 -0.73 11.97 -12.88
CA GLY A 4 -0.02 13.24 -12.60
C GLY A 4 0.75 13.31 -11.27
N LEU A 5 0.67 12.28 -10.42
CA LEU A 5 1.36 12.15 -9.15
C LEU A 5 2.73 11.48 -9.30
N LYS A 6 3.64 11.77 -8.37
CA LYS A 6 5.01 11.22 -8.34
C LYS A 6 5.26 10.37 -7.09
N LEU A 7 4.32 9.51 -6.76
CA LEU A 7 4.45 8.59 -5.63
C LEU A 7 5.46 7.48 -5.95
N LEU A 8 6.23 7.11 -4.95
CA LEU A 8 7.22 6.03 -4.97
C LEU A 8 6.75 4.88 -4.07
N GLU A 9 7.43 3.75 -4.17
CA GLU A 9 7.13 2.53 -3.42
C GLU A 9 7.09 2.77 -1.90
N LYS A 10 7.99 3.63 -1.40
CA LYS A 10 8.06 4.02 0.01
C LYS A 10 6.80 4.74 0.49
N ASP A 11 6.11 5.45 -0.40
CA ASP A 11 4.90 6.19 -0.05
C ASP A 11 3.73 5.22 0.11
N PHE A 12 3.68 4.15 -0.69
CA PHE A 12 2.72 3.05 -0.51
C PHE A 12 2.99 2.26 0.77
N ALA A 13 4.26 1.99 1.10
CA ALA A 13 4.63 1.37 2.37
C ALA A 13 4.16 2.23 3.56
N TRP A 14 4.47 3.53 3.53
CA TRP A 14 4.07 4.49 4.56
C TRP A 14 2.54 4.57 4.73
N CYS A 15 1.77 4.69 3.64
CA CYS A 15 0.32 4.68 3.70
C CYS A 15 -0.23 3.40 4.35
N THR A 16 0.37 2.25 4.03
CA THR A 16 -0.06 0.96 4.59
C THR A 16 0.19 0.89 6.09
N ASP A 17 1.35 1.37 6.55
CA ASP A 17 1.70 1.43 7.98
C ASP A 17 0.72 2.32 8.76
N LEU A 18 0.34 3.47 8.21
CA LEU A 18 -0.69 4.32 8.80
C LEU A 18 -2.04 3.61 8.92
N LEU A 19 -2.48 2.91 7.86
CA LEU A 19 -3.73 2.14 7.89
C LEU A 19 -3.68 1.02 8.93
N LYS A 20 -2.53 0.33 9.08
CA LYS A 20 -2.34 -0.69 10.11
C LYS A 20 -2.49 -0.13 11.52
N LYS A 21 -1.85 1.00 11.81
CA LYS A 21 -1.94 1.68 13.12
C LYS A 21 -3.40 2.04 13.43
N LEU A 22 -4.10 2.64 12.47
CA LEU A 22 -5.51 2.97 12.63
C LEU A 22 -6.39 1.72 12.82
N ALA A 23 -6.14 0.66 12.07
CA ALA A 23 -6.90 -0.59 12.20
C ALA A 23 -6.63 -1.31 13.53
N ASP A 24 -5.43 -1.18 14.09
CA ASP A 24 -5.13 -1.69 15.43
C ASP A 24 -5.98 -0.97 16.48
N GLU A 25 -6.02 0.36 16.42
CA GLU A 25 -6.78 1.20 17.36
C GLU A 25 -8.30 1.01 17.24
N MET A 26 -8.82 0.86 16.01
CA MET A 26 -10.26 1.01 15.74
C MET A 26 -10.95 -0.26 15.25
N CYS A 27 -10.20 -1.24 14.75
CA CYS A 27 -10.76 -2.36 13.96
C CYS A 27 -10.22 -3.74 14.34
N ASN A 28 -9.55 -3.87 15.50
CA ASN A 28 -8.85 -5.10 15.92
C ASN A 28 -7.93 -5.66 14.82
N LYS A 29 -7.11 -4.79 14.22
CA LYS A 29 -6.13 -5.11 13.16
C LYS A 29 -6.73 -5.69 11.87
N ARG A 30 -8.05 -5.65 11.67
CA ARG A 30 -8.68 -6.19 10.47
C ARG A 30 -8.56 -5.20 9.31
N ILE A 31 -7.92 -5.63 8.23
CA ILE A 31 -7.81 -4.89 6.97
C ILE A 31 -8.11 -5.85 5.82
N VAL A 32 -8.89 -5.37 4.84
CA VAL A 32 -9.03 -5.99 3.52
C VAL A 32 -8.49 -4.99 2.52
N SER A 33 -7.53 -5.41 1.69
CA SER A 33 -6.95 -4.60 0.62
C SER A 33 -7.31 -5.22 -0.72
N MET A 34 -7.72 -4.39 -1.68
CA MET A 34 -8.14 -4.81 -3.02
C MET A 34 -7.36 -4.03 -4.07
N LEU A 35 -6.85 -4.73 -5.08
CA LEU A 35 -6.13 -4.10 -6.19
C LEU A 35 -7.14 -3.42 -7.13
N GLU A 36 -6.99 -2.12 -7.34
CA GLU A 36 -7.81 -1.33 -8.26
C GLU A 36 -7.12 -1.13 -9.61
N GLY A 37 -6.12 -0.25 -9.65
CA GLY A 37 -5.43 0.14 -10.89
C GLY A 37 -3.91 0.15 -10.74
N GLY A 38 -3.25 0.58 -11.81
CA GLY A 38 -1.80 0.61 -11.93
C GLY A 38 -1.39 0.07 -13.29
N TYR A 39 -0.95 0.97 -14.16
CA TYR A 39 -0.82 0.66 -15.59
C TYR A 39 0.64 0.59 -16.06
N VAL A 40 1.59 0.86 -15.17
CA VAL A 40 3.02 0.70 -15.40
C VAL A 40 3.49 -0.51 -14.59
N MET A 41 3.67 -1.65 -15.26
CA MET A 41 3.83 -2.96 -14.60
C MET A 41 5.01 -3.04 -13.63
N THR A 42 6.14 -2.41 -13.96
CA THR A 42 7.33 -2.41 -13.09
C THR A 42 7.07 -1.61 -11.82
N SER A 43 6.52 -0.40 -11.95
CA SER A 43 6.13 0.44 -10.80
C SER A 43 5.04 -0.23 -9.97
N LEU A 44 4.03 -0.84 -10.63
CA LEU A 44 2.96 -1.56 -9.94
C LEU A 44 3.52 -2.71 -9.10
N ALA A 45 4.37 -3.58 -9.69
CA ALA A 45 4.94 -4.72 -8.99
C ALA A 45 5.73 -4.30 -7.74
N ARG A 46 6.55 -3.24 -7.86
CA ARG A 46 7.35 -2.75 -6.72
C ARG A 46 6.47 -2.09 -5.65
N SER A 47 5.47 -1.29 -6.04
CA SER A 47 4.56 -0.63 -5.09
C SER A 47 3.66 -1.62 -4.35
N VAL A 48 3.07 -2.60 -5.06
CA VAL A 48 2.31 -3.68 -4.42
C VAL A 48 3.21 -4.51 -3.51
N GLY A 49 4.44 -4.83 -3.95
CA GLY A 49 5.40 -5.54 -3.12
C GLY A 49 5.79 -4.78 -1.84
N ALA A 50 5.84 -3.46 -1.88
CA ALA A 50 6.09 -2.63 -0.69
C ALA A 50 4.87 -2.60 0.24
N HIS A 51 3.66 -2.43 -0.31
CA HIS A 51 2.39 -2.52 0.44
C HIS A 51 2.24 -3.86 1.16
N LEU A 52 2.44 -4.99 0.46
CA LEU A 52 2.25 -6.32 1.03
C LEU A 52 3.26 -6.67 2.12
N ARG A 53 4.53 -6.22 2.00
CA ARG A 53 5.53 -6.44 3.05
C ARG A 53 5.12 -5.78 4.36
N VAL A 54 4.74 -4.50 4.30
CA VAL A 54 4.22 -3.79 5.47
C VAL A 54 2.94 -4.45 6.00
N LEU A 55 2.00 -4.82 5.12
CA LEU A 55 0.77 -5.50 5.53
C LEU A 55 1.05 -6.81 6.28
N ALA A 56 2.04 -7.58 5.83
CA ALA A 56 2.45 -8.87 6.40
C ALA A 56 3.47 -8.79 7.55
N ASP A 57 3.86 -7.59 7.99
CA ASP A 57 4.91 -7.38 9.01
C ASP A 57 6.29 -7.96 8.60
N LEU A 58 6.66 -7.77 7.32
CA LEU A 58 7.92 -8.21 6.71
C LEU A 58 8.86 -7.06 6.32
#